data_AF-A0A933NLK8-F1
#
_entry.id   AF-A0A933NLK8-F1
#
_cell.length_a   1.000
_cell.length_b   1.000
_cell.length_c   1.000
_cell.angle_alpha   90.00
_cell.angle_beta   90.00
_cell.angle_gamma   90.00
#
_symmetry.space_group_name_H-M   'P 1'
#
loop_
_entity.id
_entity.type
_entity.pdbx_description
1 polymer ?
#
loop_
_entity_poly.entity_id
_entity_poly.type
_entity_poly.pdbx_seq_one_letter_code
_entity_poly.pdbx_strand_id
1 'polypeptide(L)'
;MKSDCESVRRRLLAFAEGDLGSDDSREVQRHLDSCGECCREVEAWRRDVPRFGDVRMGAEFWEPREAALLERVAGVRPAWRRWLEALLAPLPVPRVVALAAAVALVLLASGPRPAVSPQSARPETSVAAPRPVLDFDGLSPLSADLG
;
A
#
# COMPACT_ATOMS: atom_id res chain seq x y z
N MET A 1 10.59 21.54 -4.83
CA MET A 1 9.65 21.49 -5.97
C MET A 1 10.05 20.56 -7.12
N LYS A 2 10.94 19.56 -6.94
CA LYS A 2 11.12 18.46 -7.93
C LYS A 2 10.54 17.13 -7.44
N SER A 3 10.64 16.87 -6.13
CA SER A 3 10.04 15.70 -5.47
C SER A 3 8.53 15.62 -5.65
N ASP A 4 7.84 16.76 -5.62
CA ASP A 4 6.38 16.80 -5.77
C ASP A 4 5.96 16.49 -7.20
N CYS A 5 6.73 16.94 -8.20
CA CYS A 5 6.48 16.61 -9.61
C CYS A 5 6.63 15.10 -9.88
N GLU A 6 7.63 14.44 -9.29
CA GLU A 6 7.82 13.00 -9.47
C GLU A 6 6.68 12.19 -8.82
N SER A 7 6.25 12.63 -7.62
CA SER A 7 5.08 12.11 -6.92
C SER A 7 3.80 12.24 -7.76
N VAL A 8 3.56 13.40 -8.35
CA VAL A 8 2.39 13.67 -9.19
C VAL A 8 2.47 12.91 -10.51
N ARG A 9 3.64 12.88 -11.16
CA ARG A 9 3.89 12.16 -12.42
C ARG A 9 3.49 10.69 -12.33
N ARG A 10 3.81 10.02 -11.22
CA ARG A 10 3.39 8.63 -10.98
C ARG A 10 1.87 8.45 -10.85
N ARG A 11 1.15 9.51 -10.49
CA ARG A 11 -0.32 9.51 -10.32
C ARG A 11 -1.07 10.06 -11.55
N LEU A 12 -0.38 10.64 -12.54
CA LEU A 12 -1.04 11.25 -13.70
C LEU A 12 -1.89 10.28 -14.53
N LEU A 13 -1.57 8.97 -14.53
CA LEU A 13 -2.26 7.99 -15.39
C LEU A 13 -3.63 7.72 -14.82
N ALA A 14 -3.64 7.30 -13.55
CA ALA A 14 -4.86 7.12 -12.78
C ALA A 14 -5.68 8.41 -12.72
N PHE A 15 -5.04 9.59 -12.67
CA PHE A 15 -5.75 10.87 -12.76
C PHE A 15 -6.40 11.10 -14.13
N ALA A 16 -5.72 10.76 -15.22
CA ALA A 16 -6.25 10.90 -16.59
C ALA A 16 -7.39 9.91 -16.85
N GLU A 17 -7.33 8.71 -16.26
CA GLU A 17 -8.32 7.64 -16.37
C GLU A 17 -9.51 7.81 -15.39
N GLY A 18 -9.36 8.64 -14.35
CA GLY A 18 -10.39 8.88 -13.34
C GLY A 18 -10.38 7.87 -12.18
N ASP A 19 -9.31 7.08 -12.05
CA ASP A 19 -9.12 6.01 -11.07
C ASP A 19 -8.51 6.45 -9.73
N LEU A 20 -8.31 7.76 -9.53
CA LEU A 20 -7.86 8.30 -8.24
C LEU A 20 -9.03 8.64 -7.31
N GLY A 21 -8.81 8.44 -6.01
CA GLY A 21 -9.72 8.93 -4.97
C GLY A 21 -9.90 10.45 -5.03
N SER A 22 -10.98 10.96 -4.43
CA SER A 22 -11.33 12.39 -4.44
C SER A 22 -10.26 13.29 -3.84
N ASP A 23 -9.54 12.79 -2.83
CA ASP A 23 -8.52 13.56 -2.11
C ASP A 23 -7.24 13.66 -2.93
N ASP A 24 -6.77 12.53 -3.47
CA ASP A 24 -5.61 12.50 -4.36
C ASP A 24 -5.86 13.27 -5.65
N SER A 25 -7.06 13.17 -6.21
CA SER A 25 -7.45 13.92 -7.41
C SER A 25 -7.37 15.44 -7.19
N ARG A 26 -7.80 15.92 -6.01
CA ARG A 26 -7.69 17.34 -5.64
C ARG A 26 -6.24 17.79 -5.47
N GLU A 27 -5.40 16.93 -4.88
CA GLU A 27 -3.97 17.22 -4.72
C GLU A 27 -3.26 17.32 -6.07
N VAL A 28 -3.50 16.35 -6.96
CA VAL A 28 -2.97 16.35 -8.33
C VAL A 28 -3.47 17.56 -9.10
N GLN A 29 -4.77 17.87 -9.06
CA GLN A 29 -5.32 19.05 -9.73
C GLN A 29 -4.65 20.34 -9.27
N ARG A 30 -4.46 20.53 -7.96
CA ARG A 30 -3.77 21.69 -7.41
C ARG A 30 -2.33 21.82 -7.92
N HIS A 31 -1.64 20.70 -8.10
CA HIS A 31 -0.30 20.70 -8.69
C HIS A 31 -0.35 21.07 -10.19
N LEU A 32 -1.31 20.53 -10.95
CA LEU A 32 -1.49 20.85 -12.37
C LEU A 32 -1.77 22.33 -12.61
N ASP A 33 -2.51 22.98 -11.70
CA ASP A 33 -2.81 24.41 -11.76
C ASP A 33 -1.55 25.30 -11.63
N SER A 34 -0.47 24.77 -11.03
CA SER A 34 0.79 25.48 -10.78
C SER A 34 1.99 24.97 -11.59
N CYS A 35 1.90 23.80 -12.22
CA CYS A 35 3.00 23.13 -12.90
C CYS A 35 2.70 22.85 -14.37
N GLY A 36 3.19 23.73 -15.27
CA GLY A 36 2.98 23.61 -16.72
C GLY A 36 3.66 22.39 -17.36
N GLU A 37 4.65 21.77 -16.72
CA GLU A 37 5.25 20.51 -17.20
C GLU A 37 4.28 19.34 -17.00
N CYS A 38 3.77 19.15 -15.79
CA CYS A 38 2.80 18.10 -15.48
C CYS A 38 1.46 18.31 -16.21
N CYS A 39 1.05 19.57 -16.42
CA CYS A 39 -0.13 19.90 -17.22
C CYS A 39 0.01 19.43 -18.68
N ARG A 40 1.13 19.71 -19.34
CA ARG A 40 1.37 19.22 -20.71
C ARG A 40 1.44 17.70 -20.79
N GLU A 41 2.00 17.06 -19.78
CA GLU A 41 2.09 15.59 -19.70
C GLU A 41 0.71 14.94 -19.60
N VAL A 42 -0.17 15.43 -18.71
CA VAL A 42 -1.53 14.88 -18.57
C VAL A 42 -2.39 15.17 -19.81
N GLU A 43 -2.22 16.32 -20.45
CA GLU A 43 -2.90 16.65 -21.70
C GLU A 43 -2.47 15.73 -22.86
N ALA A 44 -1.19 15.38 -22.94
CA ALA A 44 -0.71 14.40 -23.91
C ALA A 44 -1.39 13.04 -23.69
N TRP A 45 -1.52 12.61 -22.44
CA TRP A 45 -2.16 11.33 -22.11
C TRP A 45 -3.65 11.37 -22.43
N ARG A 46 -4.37 12.43 -22.07
CA ARG A 46 -5.78 12.60 -22.42
C ARG A 46 -6.03 12.64 -23.93
N ARG A 47 -5.06 13.12 -24.71
CA ARG A 47 -5.12 13.14 -26.18
C ARG A 47 -4.88 11.76 -26.78
N ASP A 48 -3.94 11.00 -26.24
CA ASP A 48 -3.47 9.75 -26.84
C ASP A 48 -4.19 8.51 -26.30
N VAL A 49 -4.61 8.47 -25.03
CA VAL A 49 -5.32 7.33 -24.43
C VAL A 49 -6.61 6.96 -25.19
N PRO A 50 -7.48 7.90 -25.61
CA PRO A 50 -8.65 7.56 -26.42
C PRO A 50 -8.30 6.87 -27.75
N ARG A 51 -7.14 7.20 -28.34
CA ARG A 51 -6.66 6.55 -29.57
C ARG A 51 -6.31 5.07 -29.35
N PHE A 52 -5.98 4.70 -28.11
CA PHE A 52 -5.78 3.31 -27.70
C PHE A 52 -7.07 2.65 -27.20
N GLY A 53 -8.01 3.42 -26.64
CA GLY A 53 -9.31 2.92 -26.18
C GLY A 53 -10.20 2.36 -27.31
N ASP A 54 -10.09 2.95 -28.51
CA ASP A 54 -10.76 2.42 -29.71
C ASP A 54 -10.06 1.19 -30.30
N VAL A 55 -8.85 0.87 -29.83
CA VAL A 55 -8.26 -0.47 -30.02
C VAL A 55 -8.94 -1.42 -29.03
N ARG A 56 -10.24 -1.64 -29.21
CA ARG A 56 -10.87 -2.89 -28.77
C ARG A 56 -10.20 -3.98 -29.59
N MET A 57 -9.05 -4.46 -29.13
CA MET A 57 -8.56 -5.77 -29.55
C MET A 57 -9.70 -6.71 -29.22
N GLY A 58 -10.39 -7.22 -30.26
CA GLY A 58 -11.58 -8.03 -30.09
C GLY A 58 -11.28 -9.18 -29.13
N ALA A 59 -12.31 -9.71 -28.46
CA ALA A 59 -12.17 -10.87 -27.58
C ALA A 59 -11.37 -12.01 -28.25
N GLU A 60 -11.52 -12.14 -29.58
CA GLU A 60 -10.78 -13.06 -30.45
C GLU A 60 -9.25 -12.94 -30.38
N PHE A 61 -8.71 -11.75 -30.11
CA PHE A 61 -7.27 -11.53 -29.94
C PHE A 61 -6.78 -11.88 -28.53
N TRP A 62 -7.63 -11.70 -27.51
CA TRP A 62 -7.24 -11.88 -26.11
C TRP A 62 -7.40 -13.33 -25.63
N GLU A 63 -8.47 -14.03 -26.03
CA GLU A 63 -8.75 -15.39 -25.54
C GLU A 63 -7.59 -16.39 -25.74
N PRO A 64 -6.93 -16.47 -26.92
CA PRO A 64 -5.81 -17.39 -27.11
C PRO A 64 -4.60 -17.03 -26.24
N ARG A 65 -4.42 -15.73 -25.96
CA ARG A 65 -3.26 -15.20 -25.22
C ARG A 65 -3.45 -15.30 -23.72
N GLU A 66 -4.68 -15.11 -23.25
CA GLU A 66 -5.08 -15.32 -21.86
C GLU A 66 -4.96 -16.81 -21.49
N ALA A 67 -5.43 -17.72 -22.34
CA ALA A 67 -5.25 -19.17 -22.13
C ALA A 67 -3.76 -19.54 -22.03
N ALA A 68 -2.93 -19.05 -22.94
CA ALA A 68 -1.48 -19.30 -22.91
C ALA A 68 -0.79 -18.67 -21.69
N LEU A 69 -1.26 -17.52 -21.20
CA LEU A 69 -0.76 -16.89 -19.98
C LEU A 69 -1.15 -17.67 -18.74
N LEU A 70 -2.41 -18.08 -18.63
CA LEU A 70 -2.89 -18.92 -17.53
C LEU A 70 -2.17 -20.26 -17.50
N GLU A 71 -1.93 -20.87 -18.65
CA GLU A 71 -1.14 -22.11 -18.76
C GLU A 71 0.31 -21.90 -18.32
N ARG A 72 0.94 -20.79 -18.72
CA ARG A 72 2.29 -20.42 -18.24
C ARG A 72 2.32 -20.18 -16.73
N VAL A 73 1.36 -19.44 -16.19
CA VAL A 73 1.28 -19.15 -14.74
C VAL A 73 0.99 -20.43 -13.95
N ALA A 74 0.12 -21.31 -14.46
CA ALA A 74 -0.19 -22.60 -13.85
C ALA A 74 0.99 -23.59 -13.93
N GLY A 75 1.78 -23.53 -15.01
CA GLY A 75 2.98 -24.35 -15.20
C GLY A 75 4.14 -23.94 -14.30
N VAL A 76 4.20 -22.67 -13.87
CA VAL A 76 5.12 -22.21 -12.84
C VAL A 76 4.58 -22.66 -11.48
N ARG A 77 4.74 -23.96 -11.16
CA ARG A 77 4.57 -24.41 -9.77
C ARG A 77 5.69 -23.76 -8.95
N PRO A 78 5.38 -22.78 -8.10
CA PRO A 78 6.42 -22.02 -7.46
C PRO A 78 7.16 -22.93 -6.46
N ALA A 79 8.47 -22.77 -6.35
CA ALA A 79 9.31 -23.63 -5.51
C ALA A 79 8.84 -23.65 -4.04
N TRP A 80 8.26 -22.55 -3.55
CA TRP A 80 7.66 -22.46 -2.22
C TRP A 80 6.51 -23.44 -2.02
N ARG A 81 5.72 -23.76 -3.05
CA ARG A 81 4.58 -24.68 -2.97
C ARG A 81 5.03 -26.13 -2.80
N ARG A 82 6.18 -26.52 -3.39
CA ARG A 82 6.80 -27.83 -3.16
C ARG A 82 7.29 -27.97 -1.71
N TRP A 83 7.86 -26.91 -1.16
CA TRP A 83 8.27 -26.88 0.25
C TRP A 83 7.04 -26.89 1.19
N LEU A 84 5.96 -26.19 0.84
CA LEU A 84 4.71 -26.18 1.61
C LEU A 84 4.05 -27.56 1.59
N GLU A 85 3.98 -28.21 0.43
CA GLU A 85 3.48 -29.60 0.31
C GLU A 85 4.34 -30.58 1.10
N ALA A 86 5.66 -30.39 1.18
CA ALA A 86 6.52 -31.19 2.05
C ALA A 86 6.30 -30.93 3.54
N LEU A 87 5.93 -29.70 3.91
CA LEU A 87 5.58 -29.31 5.28
C LEU A 87 4.21 -29.85 5.71
N LEU A 88 3.23 -29.85 4.80
CA LEU A 88 1.87 -30.35 5.00
C LEU A 88 1.71 -31.84 4.61
N ALA A 89 2.76 -32.50 4.14
CA ALA A 89 2.74 -33.93 3.88
C ALA A 89 2.28 -34.66 5.14
N PRO A 90 1.50 -35.75 5.03
CA PRO A 90 1.01 -36.50 6.18
C PRO A 90 2.21 -36.97 7.00
N LEU A 91 2.49 -36.23 8.07
CA LEU A 91 3.49 -36.60 9.05
C LEU A 91 3.00 -37.91 9.67
N PRO A 92 3.89 -38.90 9.88
CA PRO A 92 3.49 -40.09 10.63
C PRO A 92 2.97 -39.62 11.99
N VAL A 93 1.77 -40.10 12.37
CA VAL A 93 1.07 -39.81 13.64
C VAL A 93 2.00 -39.63 14.84
N PRO A 94 3.05 -40.47 15.08
CA PRO A 94 3.97 -40.27 16.20
C PRO A 94 4.69 -38.92 16.21
N ARG A 95 5.03 -38.33 15.04
CA ARG A 95 5.70 -37.03 14.97
C ARG A 95 4.76 -35.87 15.31
N VAL A 96 3.49 -35.96 14.92
CA VAL A 96 2.47 -34.97 15.26
C VAL A 96 2.22 -34.97 16.77
N VAL A 97 2.11 -36.15 17.38
CA VAL A 97 1.95 -36.30 18.83
C VAL A 97 3.18 -35.77 19.57
N ALA A 98 4.40 -36.06 19.11
CA ALA A 98 5.62 -35.54 19.71
C ALA A 98 5.72 -34.01 19.64
N LEU A 99 5.37 -33.40 18.49
CA LEU A 99 5.32 -31.95 18.34
C LEU A 99 4.26 -31.31 19.22
N ALA A 100 3.05 -31.88 19.26
CA ALA A 100 1.98 -31.39 20.13
C ALA A 100 2.37 -31.47 21.61
N ALA A 101 3.01 -32.57 22.04
CA ALA A 101 3.52 -32.72 23.39
C ALA A 101 4.63 -31.71 23.71
N ALA A 102 5.56 -31.48 22.78
CA ALA A 102 6.62 -30.48 22.94
C ALA A 102 6.05 -29.05 23.05
N VAL A 103 5.08 -28.69 22.21
CA VAL A 103 4.40 -27.39 22.26
C VAL A 103 3.63 -27.24 23.57
N ALA A 104 2.91 -28.27 24.02
CA ALA A 104 2.24 -28.24 25.32
C ALA A 104 3.23 -28.05 26.48
N LEU A 105 4.39 -28.73 26.43
CA LEU A 105 5.48 -28.57 27.41
C LEU A 105 6.03 -27.15 27.41
N VAL A 106 6.27 -26.56 26.23
CA VAL A 106 6.73 -25.18 26.10
C VAL A 106 5.68 -24.22 26.66
N LEU A 107 4.38 -24.39 26.33
CA LEU A 107 3.31 -23.55 26.85
C LEU A 107 3.12 -23.69 28.37
N LEU A 108 3.33 -24.89 28.93
CA LEU A 108 3.33 -25.12 30.36
C LEU A 108 4.54 -24.46 31.05
N ALA A 109 5.71 -24.52 30.43
CA ALA A 109 6.94 -23.90 30.96
C ALA A 109 6.96 -22.37 30.80
N SER A 110 6.34 -21.84 29.75
CA SER A 110 6.23 -20.40 29.45
C SER A 110 4.89 -19.80 29.89
N GLY A 111 4.05 -20.59 30.57
CA GLY A 111 2.76 -20.16 31.08
C GLY A 111 2.88 -18.87 31.90
N PRO A 112 1.92 -17.94 31.76
CA PRO A 112 1.99 -16.63 32.38
C PRO A 112 2.20 -16.82 33.88
N ARG A 113 3.37 -16.41 34.38
CA ARG A 113 3.58 -16.26 35.81
C ARG A 113 2.43 -15.39 36.30
N PRO A 114 1.67 -15.82 37.32
CA PRO A 114 0.58 -15.01 37.84
C PRO A 114 1.20 -13.65 38.16
N ALA A 115 0.80 -12.64 37.40
CA ALA A 115 1.21 -11.28 37.67
C ALA A 115 0.67 -11.01 39.07
N VAL A 116 1.58 -11.01 40.05
CA VAL A 116 1.29 -10.49 41.39
C VAL A 116 0.89 -9.06 41.12
N SER A 117 -0.43 -8.85 41.11
CA SER A 117 -1.04 -7.57 40.83
C SER A 117 -0.49 -6.62 41.89
N PRO A 118 0.38 -5.65 41.55
CA PRO A 118 0.85 -4.68 42.51
C PRO A 118 -0.36 -3.82 42.82
N GLN A 119 -1.01 -4.17 43.93
CA GLN A 119 -2.15 -3.47 44.44
C GLN A 119 -1.72 -2.04 44.79
N SER A 120 -2.05 -1.11 43.90
CA SER A 120 -2.51 0.24 44.25
C SER A 120 -1.64 0.98 45.29
N ALA A 121 -0.44 1.42 44.89
CA ALA A 121 0.02 2.74 45.31
C ALA A 121 -0.53 3.73 44.29
N ARG A 122 -1.70 4.29 44.60
CA ARG A 122 -2.41 5.29 43.81
C ARG A 122 -1.95 6.66 44.31
N PRO A 123 -1.03 7.38 43.64
CA PRO A 123 -0.96 8.81 43.80
C PRO A 123 -1.98 9.44 42.87
N GLU A 124 -3.00 9.96 43.54
CA GLU A 124 -3.87 11.03 43.12
C GLU A 124 -3.20 12.10 42.24
N THR A 125 -4.00 12.61 41.29
CA THR A 125 -4.00 14.02 40.83
C THR A 125 -2.89 14.49 39.90
N SER A 126 -3.25 14.76 38.64
CA SER A 126 -2.87 15.99 37.91
C SER A 126 -3.62 16.00 36.56
N VAL A 127 -4.81 16.57 36.50
CA VAL A 127 -5.08 17.94 36.02
C VAL A 127 -4.46 18.23 34.64
N ALA A 128 -5.38 18.29 33.67
CA ALA A 128 -5.42 19.03 32.41
C ALA A 128 -4.14 19.69 31.86
N ALA A 129 -3.87 19.44 30.58
CA ALA A 129 -3.27 20.43 29.69
C ALA A 129 -4.11 20.54 28.39
N PRO A 130 -4.62 21.73 28.04
CA PRO A 130 -5.25 21.97 26.75
C PRO A 130 -4.20 21.88 25.63
N ARG A 131 -4.58 21.26 24.50
CA ARG A 131 -3.74 21.20 23.30
C ARG A 131 -3.63 22.59 22.67
N PRO A 132 -2.42 23.06 22.33
CA PRO A 132 -2.25 24.32 21.63
C PRO A 132 -2.79 24.19 20.20
N VAL A 133 -3.64 25.15 19.82
CA VAL A 133 -4.05 25.43 18.44
C VAL A 133 -2.81 25.96 17.73
N LEU A 134 -2.42 25.32 16.62
CA LEU A 134 -1.35 25.81 15.76
C LEU A 134 -1.91 26.97 14.92
N ASP A 135 -1.63 28.19 15.37
CA ASP A 135 -1.70 29.38 14.53
C ASP A 135 -0.63 29.29 13.43
N PHE A 136 -1.09 29.29 12.18
CA PHE A 136 -0.25 29.39 10.99
C PHE A 136 -0.33 30.82 10.42
N ASP A 137 -0.02 31.80 11.27
CA ASP A 137 0.22 33.16 10.82
C ASP A 137 1.69 33.32 10.45
N GLY A 138 1.94 33.64 9.18
CA GLY A 138 3.14 34.34 8.75
C GLY A 138 4.31 33.48 8.25
N LEU A 139 4.33 33.21 6.95
CA LEU A 139 5.55 33.45 6.17
C LEU A 139 5.21 34.23 4.89
N SER A 140 5.80 35.42 4.87
CA SER A 140 5.60 36.57 4.01
C SER A 140 5.78 36.34 2.50
N PRO A 141 5.24 37.24 1.67
CA PRO A 141 5.54 37.33 0.25
C PRO A 141 6.98 37.81 0.04
N LEU A 142 7.78 37.04 -0.69
CA LEU A 142 9.06 37.47 -1.22
C LEU A 142 8.82 38.05 -2.62
N SER A 143 8.46 39.32 -2.62
CA SER A 143 8.51 40.21 -3.78
C SER A 143 9.96 40.48 -4.20
N ALA A 144 10.08 40.96 -5.44
CA ALA A 144 11.16 41.79 -5.98
C ALA A 144 12.26 41.09 -6.79
N ASP A 145 12.09 41.28 -8.11
CA ASP A 145 13.04 41.94 -9.00
C ASP A 145 14.18 41.18 -9.65
N LEU A 146 14.54 41.74 -10.82
CA LEU A 146 15.62 41.43 -11.78
C LEU A 146 15.18 40.41 -12.84
N GLY A 147 15.04 40.74 -14.12
CA GLY A 147 15.59 41.84 -14.92
C GLY A 147 15.87 41.28 -16.30
#